data_AF-A0A4V2Z0C9-F1
#
_entry.id   AF-A0A4V2Z0C9-F1
#
_cell.length_a   1.000
_cell.length_b   1.000
_cell.length_c   1.000
_cell.angle_alpha   90.00
_cell.angle_beta   90.00
_cell.angle_gamma   90.00
#
_symmetry.space_group_name_H-M   'P 1'
#
loop_
_entity.id
_entity.type
_entity.pdbx_description
1 polymer ?
#
loop_
_entity_poly.entity_id
_entity_poly.type
_entity_poly.pdbx_seq_one_letter_code
_entity_poly.pdbx_strand_id
1 'polypeptide(L)'
;MTWIDDWTSLAACRSSEPDELFVQGAAQNRAKAVCLGCPVRTECLADALDNRTEFGIWGGMTERERRALLRRRPEVHSWRGLLEAARDEYTQAG
;
A
#
# COMPACT_ATOMS: atom_id res chain seq x y z
N MET A 1 -7.26 0.83 -15.67
CA MET A 1 -6.13 1.81 -15.67
C MET A 1 -4.86 1.01 -15.49
N THR A 2 -3.86 1.17 -16.35
CA THR A 2 -2.67 0.32 -16.37
C THR A 2 -1.85 0.43 -15.08
N TRP A 3 -1.18 -0.66 -14.69
CA TRP A 3 -0.26 -0.67 -13.56
C TRP A 3 0.92 0.29 -13.74
N ILE A 4 1.31 0.95 -12.64
CA ILE A 4 2.44 1.89 -12.63
C ILE A 4 3.65 1.19 -12.03
N ASP A 5 4.62 0.83 -12.87
CA ASP A 5 5.84 0.15 -12.39
C ASP A 5 6.74 1.09 -11.57
N ASP A 6 6.95 2.33 -12.02
CA ASP A 6 7.68 3.35 -11.28
C ASP A 6 6.76 4.10 -10.30
N TRP A 7 6.09 3.36 -9.43
CA TRP A 7 5.10 3.95 -8.53
C TRP A 7 5.73 4.91 -7.51
N THR A 8 6.98 4.68 -7.12
CA THR A 8 7.68 5.47 -6.09
C THR A 8 7.82 6.93 -6.49
N SER A 9 8.00 7.23 -7.79
CA SER A 9 8.09 8.58 -8.28
C SER A 9 6.76 9.35 -8.20
N LEU A 10 5.62 8.67 -8.11
CA LEU A 10 4.29 9.29 -8.00
C LEU A 10 3.71 9.25 -6.58
N ALA A 11 4.45 8.72 -5.61
CA ALA A 11 3.99 8.62 -4.23
C ALA A 11 3.77 10.01 -3.60
N ALA A 12 2.58 10.25 -3.05
CA ALA A 12 2.26 11.52 -2.39
C ALA A 12 3.14 11.81 -1.16
N CYS A 13 3.63 10.77 -0.48
CA CYS A 13 4.55 10.88 0.64
C CYS A 13 6.02 11.06 0.24
N ARG A 14 6.37 11.08 -1.06
CA ARG A 14 7.76 11.16 -1.52
C ARG A 14 8.50 12.41 -1.01
N SER A 15 7.78 13.51 -0.77
CA SER A 15 8.34 14.76 -0.24
C SER A 15 8.22 14.92 1.28
N SER A 16 7.67 13.93 1.99
CA SER A 16 7.64 13.91 3.46
C SER A 16 9.00 13.54 4.03
N GLU A 17 9.26 13.93 5.28
CA GLU A 17 10.40 13.41 6.01
C GLU A 17 10.22 11.91 6.27
N PRO A 18 11.28 11.08 6.12
CA PRO A 18 11.17 9.63 6.26
C PRO A 18 10.49 9.20 7.57
N ASP A 19 10.84 9.84 8.68
CA ASP A 19 10.36 9.52 10.01
C ASP A 19 8.83 9.64 10.16
N GLU A 20 8.18 10.45 9.33
CA GLU A 20 6.72 10.59 9.32
C GLU A 20 6.01 9.26 8.98
N LEU A 21 6.66 8.38 8.22
CA LEU A 21 6.11 7.09 7.82
C LEU A 21 6.41 5.96 8.81
N PHE A 22 7.34 6.15 9.75
CA PHE A 22 7.79 5.14 10.74
C PHE A 22 7.23 5.37 12.15
N VAL A 23 6.14 6.12 12.26
CA VAL A 23 5.51 6.50 13.54
C VAL A 23 4.68 5.38 14.19
N GLN A 24 4.42 5.53 15.50
CA GLN A 24 3.63 4.60 16.32
C GLN A 24 2.36 5.24 16.89
N GLY A 25 1.41 4.42 17.32
CA GLY A 25 0.20 4.86 18.00
C GLY A 25 -0.63 5.85 17.18
N ALA A 26 -1.18 6.88 17.84
CA ALA A 26 -2.08 7.85 17.20
C ALA A 26 -1.42 8.64 16.05
N ALA A 27 -0.10 8.77 16.03
CA ALA A 27 0.62 9.45 14.95
C ALA A 27 0.49 8.72 13.60
N GLN A 28 0.22 7.40 13.61
CA GLN A 28 -0.03 6.61 12.40
C GLN A 28 -1.22 7.14 11.60
N ASN A 29 -2.19 7.79 12.24
CA ASN A 29 -3.34 8.36 11.55
C ASN A 29 -2.95 9.47 10.57
N ARG A 30 -1.91 10.27 10.87
CA ARG A 30 -1.44 11.33 9.98
C ARG A 30 -0.81 10.74 8.72
N ALA A 31 0.08 9.79 8.87
CA ALA A 31 0.70 9.10 7.74
C ALA A 31 -0.33 8.32 6.90
N LYS A 32 -1.31 7.67 7.54
CA LYS A 32 -2.43 7.04 6.81
C LYS A 32 -3.25 8.05 6.01
N ALA A 33 -3.47 9.25 6.53
CA ALA A 33 -4.21 10.30 5.82
C ALA A 33 -3.52 10.70 4.51
N VAL A 34 -2.19 10.79 4.49
CA VAL A 34 -1.40 11.01 3.26
C VAL A 34 -1.69 9.93 2.22
N CYS A 35 -1.83 8.68 2.64
CA CYS A 35 -2.10 7.57 1.73
C CYS A 35 -3.50 7.63 1.08
N LEU A 36 -4.51 8.27 1.70
CA LEU A 36 -5.91 8.20 1.24
C LEU A 36 -6.09 8.72 -0.20
N GLY A 37 -5.43 9.82 -0.55
CA GLY A 37 -5.46 10.42 -1.88
C GLY A 37 -4.25 10.09 -2.76
N CYS A 38 -3.38 9.17 -2.32
CA CYS A 38 -2.19 8.83 -3.08
C CYS A 38 -2.56 8.06 -4.37
N PRO A 39 -2.16 8.52 -5.56
CA PRO A 39 -2.56 7.90 -6.83
C PRO A 39 -2.02 6.48 -7.00
N VAL A 40 -0.93 6.16 -6.30
CA VAL A 40 -0.22 4.87 -6.35
C VAL A 40 -0.39 4.04 -5.07
N ARG A 41 -1.49 4.26 -4.34
CA ARG A 41 -1.74 3.57 -3.06
C ARG A 41 -1.75 2.06 -3.22
N THR A 42 -2.32 1.56 -4.32
CA THR A 42 -2.45 0.12 -4.60
C THR A 42 -1.10 -0.52 -4.93
N GLU A 43 -0.29 0.13 -5.76
CA GLU A 43 1.06 -0.29 -6.10
C GLU A 43 1.95 -0.37 -4.87
N CYS A 44 1.94 0.70 -4.06
CA CYS A 44 2.66 0.77 -2.80
C CYS A 44 2.26 -0.36 -1.84
N LEU A 45 0.96 -0.68 -1.74
CA LEU A 45 0.49 -1.75 -0.87
C LEU A 45 0.94 -3.13 -1.38
N ALA A 46 0.79 -3.37 -2.69
CA ALA A 46 1.17 -4.64 -3.29
C ALA A 46 2.66 -4.93 -3.08
N ASP A 47 3.51 -3.94 -3.32
CA ASP A 47 4.96 -4.05 -3.14
C ASP A 47 5.32 -4.39 -1.69
N ALA A 48 4.68 -3.73 -0.71
CA ALA A 48 4.92 -4.02 0.70
C ALA A 48 4.42 -5.40 1.15
N LEU A 49 3.36 -5.93 0.53
CA LEU A 49 2.83 -7.26 0.86
C LEU A 49 3.66 -8.37 0.21
N ASP A 50 4.04 -8.21 -1.06
CA ASP A 50 4.88 -9.15 -1.79
C ASP A 50 6.28 -9.26 -1.16
N ASN A 51 6.89 -8.13 -0.81
CA ASN A 51 8.20 -8.09 -0.15
C ASN A 51 8.14 -8.32 1.37
N ARG A 52 6.94 -8.49 1.95
CA ARG A 52 6.72 -8.62 3.40
C ARG A 52 7.40 -7.53 4.22
N THR A 53 7.41 -6.30 3.72
CA THR A 53 8.08 -5.16 4.34
C THR A 53 7.65 -5.01 5.79
N GLU A 54 8.63 -4.96 6.69
CA GLU A 54 8.39 -5.09 8.13
C GLU A 54 7.98 -3.79 8.80
N PHE A 55 8.43 -2.64 8.30
CA PHE A 55 8.26 -1.37 9.01
C PHE A 55 7.48 -0.33 8.21
N GLY A 56 7.01 0.68 8.91
CA GLY A 56 6.35 1.85 8.34
C GLY A 56 4.94 1.61 7.79
N ILE A 57 4.35 2.70 7.31
CA ILE A 57 3.02 2.72 6.68
C ILE A 57 3.18 2.62 5.17
N TRP A 58 2.50 1.63 4.59
CA TRP A 58 2.53 1.33 3.15
C TRP A 58 1.11 1.18 2.64
N GLY A 59 0.75 1.91 1.59
CA GLY A 59 -0.59 1.86 1.02
C GLY A 59 -1.72 2.17 2.01
N GLY A 60 -1.45 2.94 3.07
CA GLY A 60 -2.39 3.24 4.14
C GLY A 60 -2.52 2.16 5.22
N MET A 61 -1.67 1.13 5.20
CA MET A 61 -1.65 0.04 6.18
C MET A 61 -0.39 0.09 7.04
N THR A 62 -0.58 -0.11 8.33
CA THR A 62 0.49 -0.42 9.29
C THR A 62 1.05 -1.82 9.06
N GLU A 63 2.25 -2.07 9.56
CA GLU A 63 2.85 -3.40 9.67
C GLU A 63 1.86 -4.44 10.24
N ARG A 64 1.21 -4.12 11.36
CA ARG A 64 0.29 -5.05 12.05
C ARG A 64 -0.90 -5.43 11.17
N GLU A 65 -1.44 -4.47 10.43
CA GLU A 65 -2.54 -4.69 9.49
C GLU A 65 -2.08 -5.54 8.30
N ARG A 66 -0.89 -5.26 7.73
CA ARG A 66 -0.32 -6.06 6.63
C ARG A 66 -0.07 -7.50 7.08
N ARG A 67 0.53 -7.71 8.25
CA ARG A 67 0.73 -9.06 8.81
C ARG A 67 -0.59 -9.79 9.05
N ALA A 68 -1.62 -9.09 9.52
CA ALA A 68 -2.94 -9.69 9.69
C ALA A 68 -3.56 -10.11 8.35
N LEU A 69 -3.39 -9.30 7.30
CA LEU A 69 -3.85 -9.60 5.95
C LEU A 69 -3.10 -10.82 5.36
N LEU A 70 -1.77 -10.85 5.44
CA LEU A 70 -0.94 -11.96 4.98
C LEU A 70 -1.34 -13.29 5.67
N ARG A 71 -1.65 -13.27 6.97
CA ARG A 71 -2.12 -14.47 7.69
C ARG A 71 -3.52 -14.93 7.26
N ARG A 72 -4.39 -14.01 6.85
CA ARG A 72 -5.77 -14.32 6.41
C ARG A 72 -5.82 -14.83 4.98
N ARG A 73 -4.78 -14.59 4.18
CA ARG A 73 -4.71 -14.91 2.75
C ARG A 73 -3.40 -15.66 2.41
N PRO A 74 -3.12 -16.81 3.05
CA PRO A 74 -1.88 -17.56 2.82
C PRO A 74 -1.73 -18.09 1.39
N GLU A 75 -2.83 -18.21 0.64
CA GLU A 75 -2.89 -18.67 -0.74
C GLU A 75 -2.48 -17.62 -1.78
N VAL A 76 -2.36 -16.35 -1.38
CA VAL A 76 -2.00 -15.27 -2.29
C VAL A 76 -0.48 -15.22 -2.42
N HIS A 77 0.03 -15.61 -3.59
CA HIS A 77 1.46 -15.61 -3.91
C HIS A 77 1.93 -14.39 -4.71
N SER A 78 0.99 -13.60 -5.25
CA SER A 78 1.27 -12.31 -5.89
C SER A 78 0.16 -11.31 -5.55
N TRP A 79 0.49 -10.36 -4.69
CA TRP A 79 -0.39 -9.26 -4.32
C TRP A 79 -0.52 -8.25 -5.44
N ARG A 80 0.54 -8.03 -6.23
CA ARG A 80 0.44 -7.28 -7.49
C ARG A 80 -0.66 -7.86 -8.38
N GLY A 81 -0.58 -9.14 -8.74
CA GLY A 81 -1.55 -9.77 -9.64
C GLY A 81 -2.98 -9.73 -9.10
N LEU A 82 -3.15 -10.00 -7.80
CA LEU A 82 -4.48 -9.95 -7.17
C LEU A 82 -5.06 -8.53 -7.17
N LEU A 83 -4.27 -7.52 -6.80
CA LEU A 83 -4.76 -6.15 -6.68
C LEU A 83 -4.92 -5.46 -8.04
N GLU A 84 -4.09 -5.83 -9.03
CA GLU A 84 -4.23 -5.39 -10.42
C GLU A 84 -5.55 -5.89 -11.01
N ALA A 85 -5.83 -7.20 -10.91
CA ALA A 85 -7.09 -7.78 -11.37
C ALA A 85 -8.31 -7.12 -10.72
N ALA A 86 -8.28 -6.93 -9.39
CA ALA A 86 -9.37 -6.28 -8.66
C ALA A 86 -9.60 -4.81 -9.11
N ARG A 87 -8.53 -4.08 -9.43
CA ARG A 87 -8.64 -2.71 -9.95
C ARG A 87 -9.24 -2.68 -11.35
N ASP A 88 -8.84 -3.59 -12.21
CA ASP A 88 -9.37 -3.68 -13.57
C ASP A 88 -10.86 -4.04 -13.56
N GLU A 89 -11.26 -5.02 -12.74
CA GLU A 89 -12.67 -5.35 -12.52
C GLU A 89 -13.49 -4.13 -12.06
N TYR A 90 -13.00 -3.38 -11.06
CA TYR A 90 -13.68 -2.17 -10.58
C TYR A 90 -13.78 -1.09 -11.67
N THR A 91 -12.73 -0.91 -12.47
CA THR A 91 -12.71 0.08 -13.57
C THR A 91 -13.65 -0.31 -14.70
N GLN A 92 -13.84 -1.61 -14.97
CA GLN A 92 -14.77 -2.10 -16.00
C GLN A 92 -16.24 -2.07 -15.55
N ALA A 93 -16.50 -2.11 -14.24
CA ALA A 93 -17.85 -2.12 -13.68
C ALA A 93 -18.45 -0.73 -13.43
N GLY A 94 -17.66 0.34 -13.56
CA GLY A 94 -18.08 1.74 -13.39
C GLY A 94 -18.15 2.50 -14.71
#